data_AF-A0A2V9JRF2-F1
#
_entry.id   AF-A0A2V9JRF2-F1
#
_cell.length_a   1.000
_cell.length_b   1.000
_cell.length_c   1.000
_cell.angle_alpha   90.00
_cell.angle_beta   90.00
_cell.angle_gamma   90.00
#
_symmetry.space_group_name_H-M   'P 1'
#
loop_
_entity.id
_entity.type
_entity.pdbx_description
1 polymer ?
#
loop_
_entity_poly.entity_id
_entity_poly.type
_entity_poly.pdbx_seq_one_letter_code
_entity_poly.pdbx_strand_id
1 'polypeptide(L)'
;MRAGIASDRLRASSEHGAAALGAYVAVFMNTSTGREVRIRGIEGIPEVAPGDNLAGQIVAALRRGAGGELGLDRGTIFVVAQKVVSKAEGRLLCLDSVRPSPEAERWARQFHKDPRMVEA
;
A
#
# COMPACT_ATOMS: atom_id res chain seq x y z
N MET A 1 14.28 41.94 -8.25
CA MET A 1 14.11 41.25 -9.54
C MET A 1 14.75 39.86 -9.40
N ARG A 2 14.04 38.80 -9.80
CA ARG A 2 14.39 37.35 -9.70
C ARG A 2 15.72 37.04 -10.41
N ALA A 3 16.45 35.94 -10.20
CA ALA A 3 16.13 34.51 -10.01
C ALA A 3 17.32 33.80 -9.31
N GLY A 4 17.28 32.57 -8.80
CA GLY A 4 16.31 31.49 -8.91
C GLY A 4 16.64 30.43 -7.85
N ILE A 5 15.66 30.11 -7.01
CA ILE A 5 15.68 28.97 -6.09
C ILE A 5 14.68 27.98 -6.70
N ALA A 6 15.12 27.31 -7.76
CA ALA A 6 14.31 26.34 -8.50
C ALA A 6 15.15 25.08 -8.73
N SER A 7 15.36 24.30 -7.67
CA SER A 7 15.66 22.87 -7.83
C SER A 7 15.18 22.00 -6.66
N ASP A 8 14.81 22.60 -5.52
CA ASP A 8 14.53 21.84 -4.29
C ASP A 8 13.06 21.45 -4.05
N ARG A 9 12.18 21.64 -5.06
CA ARG A 9 10.72 21.46 -4.89
C ARG A 9 10.13 20.15 -5.41
N LEU A 10 10.94 19.16 -5.77
CA LEU A 10 10.44 17.88 -6.29
C LEU A 10 10.96 16.61 -5.58
N ARG A 11 11.59 16.73 -4.40
CA ARG A 11 12.20 15.57 -3.74
C ARG A 11 11.52 15.05 -2.47
N ALA A 12 10.59 15.81 -1.87
CA ALA A 12 10.09 15.46 -0.53
C ALA A 12 8.80 14.59 -0.51
N SER A 13 8.18 14.28 -1.64
CA SER A 13 6.94 13.47 -1.68
C SER A 13 7.09 12.07 -2.30
N SER A 14 8.29 11.69 -2.77
CA SER A 14 8.52 10.39 -3.42
C SER A 14 9.23 9.35 -2.56
N GLU A 15 9.78 9.71 -1.40
CA GLU A 15 10.62 8.77 -0.62
C GLU A 15 9.85 7.72 0.19
N HIS A 16 8.54 7.91 0.43
CA HIS A 16 7.68 6.89 1.05
C HIS A 16 6.81 6.11 0.03
N GLY A 17 7.01 6.35 -1.27
CA GLY A 17 6.17 5.82 -2.35
C GLY A 17 6.83 4.79 -3.27
N ALA A 18 8.16 4.80 -3.39
CA ALA A 18 8.86 4.10 -4.47
C ALA A 18 9.72 2.89 -4.05
N ALA A 19 9.79 2.57 -2.76
CA ALA A 19 10.62 1.47 -2.25
C ALA A 19 9.79 0.42 -1.51
N ALA A 20 8.94 -0.29 -2.24
CA ALA A 20 8.51 -1.64 -1.86
C ALA A 20 8.12 -2.40 -3.12
N LEU A 21 9.13 -2.98 -3.76
CA LEU A 21 8.97 -4.16 -4.59
C LEU A 21 8.00 -5.14 -3.90
N GLY A 22 6.95 -5.54 -4.63
CA GLY A 22 6.35 -6.87 -4.58
C GLY A 22 5.77 -7.35 -3.24
N ALA A 23 4.49 -7.70 -3.26
CA ALA A 23 3.78 -8.52 -2.27
C ALA A 23 3.41 -7.82 -0.94
N TYR A 24 2.27 -7.15 -0.92
CA TYR A 24 1.55 -6.83 0.33
C TYR A 24 0.46 -7.84 0.68
N VAL A 25 0.46 -9.00 0.02
CA VAL A 25 -0.46 -10.09 0.29
C VAL A 25 0.34 -11.32 0.64
N ALA A 26 0.07 -11.88 1.81
CA ALA A 26 0.63 -13.14 2.28
C ALA A 26 -0.48 -14.17 2.45
N VAL A 27 -0.13 -15.44 2.26
CA VAL A 27 -1.02 -16.57 2.44
C VAL A 27 -0.47 -17.47 3.54
N PHE A 28 -1.33 -17.85 4.48
CA PHE A 28 -1.05 -18.82 5.53
C PHE A 28 -1.81 -20.10 5.24
N MET A 29 -1.12 -21.24 5.22
CA MET A 29 -1.75 -22.55 5.04
C MET A 29 -1.62 -23.35 6.32
N ASN A 30 -2.69 -24.07 6.68
CA ASN A 30 -2.68 -24.97 7.82
C ASN A 30 -2.77 -26.42 7.32
N THR A 31 -1.67 -27.17 7.40
CA THR A 31 -1.74 -28.61 7.13
C THR A 31 -2.25 -29.35 8.36
N SER A 32 -3.40 -29.99 8.21
CA SER A 32 -4.28 -30.55 9.25
C SER A 32 -3.73 -31.74 10.06
N THR A 33 -2.41 -31.94 10.14
CA THR A 33 -1.80 -33.03 10.93
C THR A 33 -0.50 -32.66 11.66
N GLY A 34 0.02 -31.44 11.53
CA GLY A 34 1.26 -30.99 12.20
C GLY A 34 1.16 -29.59 12.80
N ARG A 35 1.95 -29.30 13.85
CA ARG A 35 2.12 -27.94 14.42
C ARG A 35 2.97 -27.04 13.51
N GLU A 36 2.69 -27.03 12.20
CA GLU A 36 3.45 -26.31 11.18
C GLU A 36 2.63 -25.12 10.66
N VAL A 37 3.27 -23.96 10.53
CA VAL A 37 2.72 -22.78 9.84
C VAL A 37 3.59 -22.47 8.64
N ARG A 38 2.97 -22.37 7.46
CA ARG A 38 3.65 -21.94 6.22
C ARG A 38 3.14 -20.57 5.79
N ILE A 39 4.07 -19.66 5.53
CA ILE A 39 3.80 -18.29 5.08
C ILE A 39 4.42 -18.11 3.70
N ARG A 40 3.63 -17.64 2.74
CA ARG A 40 4.10 -17.36 1.37
C ARG A 40 3.65 -15.98 0.93
N GLY A 41 4.58 -15.18 0.41
CA GLY A 41 4.26 -13.93 -0.27
C GLY A 41 3.65 -14.19 -1.65
N ILE A 42 2.67 -13.38 -2.04
CA ILE A 42 2.11 -13.42 -3.39
C ILE A 42 2.83 -12.40 -4.27
N GLU A 43 3.60 -12.90 -5.23
CA GLU A 43 4.30 -12.08 -6.21
C GLU A 43 3.45 -11.85 -7.47
N GLY A 44 3.82 -10.87 -8.28
CA GLY A 44 3.17 -10.61 -9.58
C GLY A 44 1.77 -10.01 -9.50
N ILE A 45 1.39 -9.44 -8.36
CA ILE A 45 0.24 -8.53 -8.23
C ILE A 45 0.64 -7.17 -8.83
N PRO A 46 -0.14 -6.60 -9.77
CA PRO A 46 0.15 -5.29 -10.34
C PRO A 46 -0.04 -4.16 -9.32
N GLU A 47 0.34 -2.94 -9.69
CA GLU A 47 0.00 -1.75 -8.90
C GLU A 47 -1.52 -1.59 -8.81
N VAL A 48 -2.05 -1.43 -7.60
CA VAL A 48 -3.48 -1.32 -7.34
C VAL A 48 -3.96 0.11 -7.56
N ALA A 49 -4.99 0.28 -8.38
CA ALA A 49 -5.63 1.55 -8.67
C ALA A 49 -7.05 1.64 -8.07
N PRO A 50 -7.61 2.86 -7.91
CA PRO A 50 -9.02 3.05 -7.55
C PRO A 50 -9.98 2.29 -8.46
N GLY A 51 -10.88 1.52 -7.86
CA GLY A 51 -11.89 0.72 -8.56
C GLY A 51 -11.42 -0.68 -8.97
N ASP A 52 -10.16 -1.04 -8.69
CA ASP A 52 -9.65 -2.37 -9.03
C ASP A 52 -10.34 -3.50 -8.25
N ASN A 53 -10.59 -4.61 -8.95
CA ASN A 53 -10.95 -5.88 -8.31
C ASN A 53 -9.70 -6.54 -7.69
N LEU A 54 -9.35 -6.12 -6.48
CA LEU A 54 -8.18 -6.61 -5.75
C LEU A 54 -8.20 -8.15 -5.57
N ALA A 55 -9.35 -8.73 -5.26
CA ALA A 55 -9.48 -10.18 -5.11
C ALA A 55 -9.19 -10.91 -6.44
N GLY A 56 -9.70 -10.39 -7.55
CA GLY A 56 -9.42 -10.90 -8.90
C GLY A 56 -7.94 -10.83 -9.24
N GLN A 57 -7.26 -9.74 -8.89
CA GLN A 57 -5.82 -9.60 -9.10
C GLN A 57 -5.00 -10.60 -8.28
N ILE A 58 -5.37 -10.83 -7.01
CA ILE A 58 -4.75 -11.84 -6.14
C ILE A 58 -4.92 -13.24 -6.74
N VAL A 59 -6.13 -13.62 -7.14
CA VAL A 59 -6.40 -14.91 -7.78
C VAL A 59 -5.59 -15.08 -9.07
N ALA A 60 -5.52 -14.03 -9.89
CA ALA A 60 -4.76 -14.06 -11.14
C ALA A 60 -3.25 -14.21 -10.89
N ALA A 61 -2.70 -13.54 -9.87
CA ALA A 61 -1.30 -13.67 -9.48
C ALA A 61 -0.96 -15.09 -9.00
N LEU A 62 -1.80 -15.67 -8.14
CA LEU A 62 -1.64 -17.04 -7.66
C LEU A 62 -1.65 -18.07 -8.81
N ARG A 63 -2.53 -17.89 -9.80
CA ARG A 63 -2.60 -18.76 -10.98
C ARG A 63 -1.35 -18.68 -11.87
N ARG A 64 -0.69 -17.52 -11.94
CA ARG A 64 0.52 -17.33 -12.76
C ARG A 64 1.78 -17.83 -12.06
N GLY A 65 1.91 -17.57 -10.75
CA GLY A 65 3.11 -17.93 -9.97
C GLY A 65 3.17 -19.42 -9.59
N ALA A 66 2.03 -20.11 -9.57
CA ALA A 66 1.98 -21.52 -9.23
C ALA A 66 2.36 -22.40 -10.43
N GLY A 67 3.65 -22.71 -10.56
CA GLY A 67 4.14 -23.89 -11.30
C GLY A 67 3.80 -25.23 -10.63
N GLY A 68 2.93 -25.23 -9.61
CA GLY A 68 2.48 -26.36 -8.83
C GLY A 68 1.51 -25.87 -7.76
N GLU A 69 0.45 -26.63 -7.50
CA GLU A 69 -0.65 -26.31 -6.59
C GLU A 69 -0.15 -25.63 -5.31
N LEU A 70 -0.57 -24.38 -5.07
CA LEU A 70 -0.27 -23.68 -3.83
C LEU A 70 -0.76 -24.45 -2.58
N GLY A 71 -1.56 -25.51 -2.72
CA GLY A 71 -2.12 -26.23 -1.57
C GLY A 71 -3.08 -25.35 -0.78
N LEU A 72 -3.81 -24.47 -1.47
CA LEU A 72 -4.90 -23.69 -0.86
C LEU A 72 -5.99 -24.65 -0.43
N ASP A 73 -6.32 -24.62 0.86
CA ASP A 73 -7.41 -25.39 1.44
C ASP A 73 -8.40 -24.48 2.18
N ARG A 74 -9.44 -25.06 2.78
CA ARG A 74 -10.44 -24.31 3.55
C ARG A 74 -9.87 -23.60 4.79
N GLY A 75 -8.71 -24.03 5.29
CA GLY A 75 -8.04 -23.43 6.44
C GLY A 75 -7.08 -22.31 6.05
N THR A 76 -6.97 -21.99 4.76
CA THR A 76 -6.02 -21.00 4.26
C THR A 76 -6.47 -19.57 4.56
N ILE A 77 -5.57 -18.75 5.11
CA ILE A 77 -5.83 -17.36 5.48
C ILE A 77 -5.06 -16.43 4.53
N PHE A 78 -5.77 -15.47 3.95
CA PHE A 78 -5.18 -14.37 3.19
C PHE A 78 -5.01 -13.16 4.10
N VAL A 79 -3.79 -12.63 4.15
CA VAL A 79 -3.48 -11.39 4.85
C VAL A 79 -3.13 -10.35 3.80
N VAL A 80 -3.90 -9.28 3.76
CA VAL A 80 -3.78 -8.19 2.79
C VAL A 80 -3.46 -6.91 3.55
N ALA A 81 -2.42 -6.19 3.16
CA ALA A 81 -2.13 -4.91 3.79
C ALA A 81 -3.22 -3.88 3.50
N GLN A 82 -3.59 -3.09 4.50
CA GLN A 82 -4.65 -2.08 4.37
C GLN A 82 -4.40 -1.09 3.22
N LYS A 83 -3.16 -0.72 2.90
CA LYS A 83 -2.84 0.27 1.85
C LYS A 83 -3.41 -0.12 0.49
N VAL A 84 -3.31 -1.40 0.09
CA VAL A 84 -3.85 -1.86 -1.20
C VAL A 84 -5.37 -1.94 -1.19
N VAL A 85 -5.99 -2.23 -0.04
CA VAL A 85 -7.44 -2.17 0.12
C VAL A 85 -7.93 -0.73 -0.04
N SER A 86 -7.32 0.23 0.66
CA SER A 86 -7.70 1.64 0.54
C SER A 86 -7.47 2.22 -0.86
N LYS A 87 -6.43 1.77 -1.58
CA LYS A 87 -6.27 2.12 -3.00
C LYS A 87 -7.43 1.60 -3.86
N ALA A 88 -7.76 0.31 -3.76
CA ALA A 88 -8.86 -0.30 -4.51
C ALA A 88 -10.21 0.37 -4.19
N GLU A 89 -10.45 0.71 -2.93
CA GLU A 89 -11.64 1.44 -2.47
C GLU A 89 -11.67 2.93 -2.87
N GLY A 90 -10.63 3.43 -3.55
CA GLY A 90 -10.56 4.83 -3.97
C GLY A 90 -10.35 5.81 -2.82
N ARG A 91 -9.85 5.36 -1.67
CA ARG A 91 -9.53 6.20 -0.49
C ARG A 91 -8.19 6.92 -0.64
N LEU A 92 -8.04 7.62 -1.77
CA LEU A 92 -6.90 8.46 -2.07
C LEU A 92 -7.31 9.93 -1.96
N LEU A 93 -6.41 10.74 -1.39
CA LEU A 93 -6.59 12.17 -1.25
C LEU A 93 -5.44 12.90 -1.94
N CYS A 94 -5.75 13.85 -2.81
CA CYS A 94 -4.75 14.74 -3.37
C CYS A 94 -4.36 15.77 -2.31
N LEU A 95 -3.12 15.70 -1.80
CA LEU A 95 -2.69 16.54 -0.69
C LEU A 95 -2.76 18.04 -1.03
N ASP A 96 -2.54 18.40 -2.30
CA ASP A 96 -2.66 19.79 -2.78
C ASP A 96 -4.09 20.33 -2.75
N SER A 97 -5.10 19.45 -2.65
CA SER A 97 -6.51 19.85 -2.49
C SER A 97 -6.90 20.17 -1.04
N VAL A 98 -6.04 19.83 -0.08
CA VAL A 98 -6.32 20.01 1.35
C VAL A 98 -5.99 21.45 1.76
N ARG A 99 -6.93 22.11 2.43
CA ARG A 99 -6.73 23.42 3.06
C ARG A 99 -6.53 23.21 4.56
N PRO A 100 -5.30 23.38 5.10
CA PRO A 100 -5.05 23.16 6.51
C PRO A 100 -5.81 24.14 7.40
N SER A 101 -6.30 23.66 8.54
CA SER A 101 -6.84 24.52 9.59
C SER A 101 -5.70 25.22 10.37
N PRO A 102 -6.01 26.31 11.10
CA PRO A 102 -5.05 26.93 12.02
C PRO A 102 -4.50 25.95 13.06
N GLU A 103 -5.29 24.94 13.44
CA GLU A 103 -4.85 23.87 14.32
C GLU A 103 -3.81 22.99 13.63
N ALA A 104 -4.12 22.40 12.47
CA ALA A 104 -3.18 21.56 11.73
C ALA A 104 -1.85 22.29 11.45
N GLU A 105 -1.89 23.59 11.15
CA GLU A 105 -0.68 24.40 11.03
C GLU A 105 0.16 24.49 12.31
N ARG A 106 -0.49 24.65 13.47
CA ARG A 106 0.21 24.68 14.76
C ARG A 106 0.91 23.35 15.03
N TRP A 107 0.19 22.24 14.85
CA TRP A 107 0.72 20.89 15.05
C TRP A 107 1.86 20.60 14.05
N ALA A 108 1.69 20.96 12.79
CA ALA A 108 2.71 20.79 11.75
C ALA A 108 4.02 21.53 12.06
N ARG A 109 3.94 22.75 12.59
CA ARG A 109 5.12 23.48 13.07
C ARG A 109 5.81 22.78 14.24
N GLN A 110 5.03 22.28 15.20
CA GLN A 110 5.56 21.59 16.39
C GLN A 110 6.24 20.26 16.04
N PHE A 111 5.68 19.51 15.10
CA PHE A 111 6.15 18.16 14.75
C PHE A 111 6.94 18.10 13.42
N HIS A 112 7.25 19.25 12.81
CA HIS A 112 7.95 19.38 11.53
C HIS A 112 7.33 18.54 10.41
N LYS A 113 6.01 18.66 10.25
CA LYS A 113 5.22 17.96 9.22
C LYS A 113 4.62 18.93 8.20
N ASP A 114 4.13 18.40 7.08
CA ASP A 114 3.27 19.15 6.16
C ASP A 114 1.90 19.37 6.81
N PRO A 115 1.41 20.61 6.97
CA PRO A 115 0.11 20.87 7.59
C PRO A 115 -1.07 20.23 6.86
N ARG A 116 -0.96 20.00 5.55
CA ARG A 116 -1.99 19.31 4.76
C ARG A 116 -2.08 17.83 5.12
N MET A 117 -0.97 17.22 5.53
CA MET A 117 -0.93 15.82 5.96
C MET A 117 -1.47 15.67 7.39
N VAL A 118 -1.32 16.69 8.23
CA VAL A 118 -1.87 16.69 9.59
C VAL A 118 -3.39 16.83 9.58
N GLU A 119 -3.94 17.59 8.62
CA GLU A 119 -5.39 17.81 8.46
C GLU A 119 -6.13 16.59 7.89
N ALA A 120 -5.47 15.78 7.07
CA ALA A 120 -6.05 14.67 6.30
C ALA A 120 -6.23 13.38 7.11
#